data_AF-A0A7C3N2V1-F1
#
_entry.id   AF-A0A7C3N2V1-F1
#
_cell.length_a   1.000
_cell.length_b   1.000
_cell.length_c   1.000
_cell.angle_alpha   90.00
_cell.angle_beta   90.00
_cell.angle_gamma   90.00
#
_symmetry.space_group_name_H-M   'P 1'
#
loop_
_entity.id
_entity.type
_entity.pdbx_description
1 polymer ?
#
loop_
_entity_poly.entity_id
_entity_poly.type
_entity_poly.pdbx_seq_one_letter_code
_entity_poly.pdbx_strand_id
1 'polypeptide(L)'
;MISGDRPRGTLYGVYTLLEEKLGVRWFTPEVEYVPRMRRIEISPLNEVQVPVLEYREVFWREMLRDADFAARHRLNGQHYHLTEKHGGRAAVFYPFVHSLDQLIPREICEKQPDFWPMVSELAATSKDAYLILCLLKWQLNRCGGG
;
A
#
# COMPACT_ATOMS: atom_id res chain seq x y z
N MET A 1 10.71 -25.50 -10.97
CA MET A 1 11.46 -24.23 -11.07
C MET A 1 10.52 -23.10 -10.71
N ILE A 2 10.97 -22.08 -9.98
CA ILE A 2 10.21 -20.85 -9.74
C ILE A 2 10.98 -19.72 -10.41
N SER A 3 10.31 -18.96 -11.27
CA SER A 3 10.92 -17.87 -12.02
C SER A 3 9.96 -16.70 -12.17
N GLY A 4 10.47 -15.48 -12.10
CA GLY A 4 9.71 -14.26 -12.35
C GLY A 4 10.59 -13.16 -12.95
N ASP A 5 9.95 -12.15 -13.53
CA ASP A 5 10.56 -11.04 -14.28
C ASP A 5 11.60 -10.21 -13.50
N ARG A 6 11.52 -10.21 -12.15
CA ARG A 6 12.38 -9.45 -11.22
C ARG A 6 12.54 -10.21 -9.91
N PRO A 7 13.46 -9.83 -8.99
CA PRO A 7 13.56 -10.46 -7.66
C PRO A 7 12.20 -10.57 -6.95
N ARG A 8 11.34 -9.55 -7.10
CA ARG A 8 9.96 -9.55 -6.58
C ARG A 8 9.09 -10.68 -7.11
N GLY A 9 9.10 -10.93 -8.42
CA GLY A 9 8.28 -11.98 -9.03
C GLY A 9 8.69 -13.38 -8.54
N THR A 10 10.00 -13.62 -8.45
CA THR A 10 10.54 -14.88 -7.92
C THR A 10 10.20 -15.04 -6.44
N LEU A 11 10.36 -13.99 -5.62
CA LEU A 11 9.97 -14.00 -4.21
C LEU A 11 8.49 -14.28 -4.01
N TYR A 12 7.62 -13.66 -4.82
CA TYR A 12 6.19 -13.92 -4.74
C TYR A 12 5.87 -15.37 -5.05
N GLY A 13 6.51 -15.97 -6.07
CA GLY A 13 6.38 -17.39 -6.34
C GLY A 13 6.84 -18.28 -5.18
N VAL A 14 7.94 -17.92 -4.50
CA VAL A 14 8.40 -18.62 -3.29
C VAL A 14 7.38 -18.52 -2.16
N TYR A 15 6.88 -17.32 -1.85
CA TYR A 15 5.90 -17.13 -0.79
C TYR A 15 4.57 -17.84 -1.08
N THR A 16 4.10 -17.80 -2.34
CA THR A 16 2.92 -18.56 -2.77
C THR A 16 3.14 -20.06 -2.59
N LEU A 17 4.31 -20.60 -2.96
CA LEU A 17 4.61 -22.01 -2.73
C LEU A 17 4.56 -22.37 -1.23
N LEU A 18 5.25 -21.58 -0.40
CA LEU A 18 5.31 -21.79 1.05
C LEU A 18 3.91 -21.74 1.68
N GLU A 19 3.10 -20.76 1.30
CA GLU A 19 1.79 -20.51 1.90
C GLU A 19 0.71 -21.46 1.36
N GLU A 20 0.56 -21.54 0.04
CA GLU A 20 -0.56 -22.25 -0.58
C GLU A 20 -0.31 -23.74 -0.73
N LYS A 21 0.95 -24.16 -0.93
CA LYS A 21 1.28 -25.58 -1.16
C LYS A 21 1.87 -26.25 0.06
N LEU A 22 2.65 -25.53 0.86
CA LEU A 22 3.31 -26.09 2.05
C LEU A 22 2.67 -25.68 3.38
N GLY A 23 1.65 -24.82 3.36
CA GLY A 23 0.82 -24.49 4.53
C GLY A 23 1.48 -23.56 5.55
N VAL A 24 2.54 -22.85 5.17
CA VAL A 24 3.14 -21.81 6.01
C VAL A 24 2.12 -20.68 6.23
N ARG A 25 2.10 -20.10 7.43
CA ARG A 25 1.27 -18.94 7.76
C ARG A 25 2.11 -17.90 8.50
N TRP A 26 1.98 -16.65 8.11
CA TRP A 26 2.62 -15.52 8.80
C TRP A 26 1.53 -14.68 9.47
N PHE A 27 1.54 -14.61 10.80
CA PHE A 27 0.52 -13.87 11.55
C PHE A 27 1.02 -12.49 11.97
N THR A 28 2.29 -12.41 12.36
CA THR A 28 3.01 -11.18 12.69
C THR A 28 4.46 -11.33 12.23
N PRO A 29 5.30 -10.28 12.29
CA PRO A 29 6.72 -10.42 12.01
C PRO A 29 7.42 -11.50 12.86
N GLU A 30 6.98 -11.66 14.12
CA GLU A 30 7.57 -12.57 15.10
C GLU A 30 6.87 -13.95 15.18
N VAL A 31 5.62 -14.05 14.71
CA VAL A 31 4.81 -15.26 14.84
C VAL A 31 4.44 -15.81 13.47
N GLU A 32 4.99 -16.98 13.18
CA GLU A 32 4.67 -17.79 12.01
C GLU A 32 4.37 -19.23 12.41
N TYR A 33 3.59 -19.91 11.57
CA TYR A 33 3.36 -21.33 11.65
C TYR A 33 4.01 -22.00 10.46
N VAL A 34 4.95 -22.89 10.74
CA VAL A 34 5.66 -23.70 9.74
C VAL A 34 5.32 -25.18 10.00
N PRO A 35 4.56 -25.83 9.11
CA PRO A 35 4.24 -27.24 9.25
C PRO A 35 5.50 -28.12 9.36
N ARG A 36 5.54 -29.00 10.35
CA ARG A 36 6.61 -29.99 10.48
C ARG A 36 6.31 -31.18 9.58
N MET A 37 7.09 -31.35 8.53
CA MET A 37 6.93 -32.43 7.55
C MET A 37 8.22 -33.26 7.49
N ARG A 38 8.12 -34.58 7.61
CA ARG A 38 9.27 -35.49 7.44
C ARG A 38 9.69 -35.64 5.98
N ARG A 39 8.72 -35.49 5.08
CA ARG A 39 8.89 -35.51 3.62
C ARG A 39 8.01 -34.42 3.04
N ILE A 40 8.57 -33.66 2.11
CA ILE A 40 7.85 -32.66 1.34
C ILE A 40 7.39 -33.34 0.04
N GLU A 41 6.09 -33.49 -0.12
CA GLU A 41 5.48 -34.03 -1.34
C GLU A 41 4.70 -32.90 -2.01
N ILE A 42 5.09 -32.56 -3.23
CA ILE A 42 4.47 -31.52 -4.04
C ILE A 42 4.05 -32.17 -5.36
N SER A 43 2.75 -32.16 -5.66
CA SER A 43 2.24 -32.64 -6.94
C SER A 43 2.83 -31.82 -8.10
N PRO A 44 2.87 -32.34 -9.34
CA PRO A 44 3.33 -31.56 -10.49
C PRO A 44 2.59 -30.21 -10.57
N LEU A 45 3.34 -29.11 -10.60
CA LEU A 45 2.81 -27.75 -10.70
C LEU A 45 3.17 -27.14 -12.06
N ASN A 46 2.18 -26.56 -12.72
CA ASN A 46 2.35 -25.73 -13.92
C ASN A 46 1.42 -24.51 -13.80
N GLU A 47 1.85 -23.54 -12.98
CA GLU A 47 1.04 -22.38 -12.62
C GLU A 47 1.75 -21.08 -13.04
N VAL A 48 0.96 -20.13 -13.53
CA VAL A 48 1.41 -18.78 -13.86
C VAL A 48 0.51 -17.81 -13.11
N GLN A 49 1.09 -16.89 -12.35
CA GLN A 49 0.36 -15.84 -11.64
C GLN A 49 0.82 -14.46 -12.12
N VAL A 50 -0.16 -13.63 -12.51
CA VAL A 50 0.04 -12.23 -12.87
C VAL A 50 -0.79 -11.39 -11.90
N PRO A 51 -0.17 -10.49 -11.11
CA PRO A 51 -0.94 -9.67 -10.19
C PRO A 51 -1.92 -8.75 -10.93
N VAL A 52 -3.17 -8.71 -10.49
CA VAL A 52 -4.21 -7.83 -11.06
C VAL A 52 -3.94 -6.36 -10.73
N LEU A 53 -3.35 -6.09 -9.56
CA LEU A 53 -3.01 -4.75 -9.10
C LEU A 53 -1.50 -4.55 -9.14
N GLU A 54 -1.04 -3.52 -9.86
CA GLU A 54 0.37 -3.13 -9.91
C GLU A 54 0.87 -2.66 -8.53
N TYR A 55 0.03 -1.94 -7.80
CA TYR A 55 0.31 -1.37 -6.49
C TYR A 55 -0.59 -1.99 -5.42
N ARG A 56 0.00 -2.48 -4.33
CA ARG A 56 -0.70 -3.09 -3.19
C ARG A 56 -0.14 -2.59 -1.88
N GLU A 57 -0.97 -1.85 -1.18
CA GLU A 57 -0.66 -1.27 0.12
C GLU A 57 -1.86 -1.39 1.04
N VAL A 58 -1.59 -1.65 2.31
CA VAL A 58 -2.55 -1.69 3.41
C VAL A 58 -1.92 -0.96 4.59
N PHE A 59 -2.71 -0.17 5.29
CA PHE A 59 -2.21 0.61 6.44
C PHE A 59 -2.30 -0.20 7.72
N TRP A 60 -1.51 -1.28 7.80
CA TRP A 60 -1.37 -2.09 9.01
C TRP A 60 0.03 -1.92 9.61
N ARG A 61 0.07 -1.53 10.89
CA ARG A 61 1.29 -1.14 11.62
C ARG A 61 2.44 -2.13 11.47
N GLU A 62 2.15 -3.43 11.56
CA GLU A 62 3.16 -4.49 11.49
C GLU A 62 3.85 -4.54 10.12
N MET A 63 3.10 -4.36 9.04
CA MET A 63 3.65 -4.34 7.68
C MET A 63 4.42 -3.05 7.40
N LEU A 64 3.98 -1.93 7.98
CA LEU A 64 4.69 -0.65 7.86
C LEU A 64 6.05 -0.69 8.55
N ARG A 65 6.16 -1.35 9.72
CA ARG A 65 7.44 -1.46 10.44
C ARG A 65 8.37 -2.53 9.89
N ASP A 66 7.83 -3.61 9.31
CA ASP A 66 8.61 -4.78 8.88
C ASP A 66 8.46 -5.07 7.38
N ALA A 67 9.55 -4.82 6.63
CA ALA A 67 9.58 -4.98 5.19
C ALA A 67 9.55 -6.45 4.73
N ASP A 68 10.15 -7.36 5.50
CA ASP A 68 10.16 -8.78 5.18
C ASP A 68 8.74 -9.36 5.36
N PHE A 69 8.04 -8.93 6.41
CA PHE A 69 6.65 -9.29 6.66
C PHE A 69 5.70 -8.75 5.57
N ALA A 70 5.87 -7.50 5.14
CA ALA A 70 5.13 -6.93 4.01
C ALA A 70 5.40 -7.71 2.71
N ALA A 71 6.66 -8.07 2.46
CA ALA A 71 7.05 -8.83 1.27
C ALA A 71 6.45 -10.25 1.24
N ARG A 72 6.41 -10.96 2.39
CA ARG A 72 5.74 -12.26 2.52
C ARG A 72 4.26 -12.20 2.12
N HIS A 73 3.60 -11.09 2.41
CA HIS A 73 2.20 -10.83 2.01
C HIS A 73 2.06 -10.24 0.60
N ARG A 74 3.15 -10.25 -0.18
CA ARG A 74 3.20 -9.78 -1.56
C ARG A 74 2.76 -8.32 -1.70
N LEU A 75 3.08 -7.49 -0.71
CA LEU A 75 2.80 -6.05 -0.70
C LEU A 75 4.01 -5.28 -1.22
N ASN A 76 3.74 -4.21 -1.97
CA ASN A 76 4.76 -3.43 -2.68
C ASN A 76 4.52 -1.91 -2.62
N GLY A 77 3.71 -1.50 -1.65
CA GLY A 77 3.43 -0.10 -1.32
C GLY A 77 4.67 0.74 -1.02
N GLN A 78 4.47 2.05 -1.02
CA GLN A 78 5.54 3.03 -0.85
C GLN A 78 5.96 3.21 0.62
N HIS A 79 5.06 2.94 1.56
CA HIS A 79 5.31 3.16 2.99
C HIS A 79 6.13 2.04 3.62
N TYR A 80 6.18 0.88 2.97
CA TYR A 80 7.00 -0.22 3.44
C TYR A 80 8.49 0.10 3.24
N HIS A 81 9.32 -0.33 4.18
CA HIS A 81 10.78 -0.21 4.11
C HIS A 81 11.41 -1.23 3.14
N LEU A 82 10.77 -1.46 1.98
CA LEU A 82 11.21 -2.41 0.96
C LEU A 82 12.51 -1.95 0.29
N THR A 83 13.56 -2.73 0.47
CA THR A 83 14.85 -2.58 -0.22
C THR A 83 14.92 -3.43 -1.50
N GLU A 84 16.05 -3.36 -2.21
CA GLU A 84 16.32 -4.10 -3.44
C GLU A 84 16.14 -5.62 -3.29
N LYS A 85 16.43 -6.19 -2.11
CA LYS A 85 16.23 -7.62 -1.85
C LYS A 85 14.77 -8.06 -2.05
N HIS A 86 13.81 -7.16 -1.84
CA HIS A 86 12.37 -7.40 -2.03
C HIS A 86 11.88 -7.01 -3.44
N GLY A 87 12.77 -6.47 -4.28
CA GLY A 87 12.44 -5.83 -5.56
C GLY A 87 11.91 -4.40 -5.42
N GLY A 88 12.15 -3.75 -4.28
CA GLY A 88 11.84 -2.35 -4.03
C GLY A 88 10.34 -2.02 -4.00
N ARG A 89 10.08 -0.74 -3.71
CA ARG A 89 8.73 -0.14 -3.77
C ARG A 89 8.24 -0.11 -5.23
N ALA A 90 6.96 -0.38 -5.45
CA ALA A 90 6.39 -0.37 -6.80
C ALA A 90 6.21 1.04 -7.36
N ALA A 91 5.79 1.97 -6.51
CA ALA A 91 5.67 3.38 -6.83
C ALA A 91 6.07 4.20 -5.60
N VAL A 92 6.56 5.41 -5.84
CA VAL A 92 6.76 6.43 -4.80
C VAL A 92 5.94 7.63 -5.25
N PHE A 93 4.87 7.93 -4.52
CA PHE A 93 4.05 9.09 -4.78
C PHE A 93 4.57 10.26 -3.96
N TYR A 94 4.73 11.42 -4.58
CA TYR A 94 5.11 12.63 -3.88
C TYR A 94 4.38 13.85 -4.47
N PRO A 95 3.67 14.63 -3.66
CA PRO A 95 3.41 14.41 -2.23
C PRO A 95 2.33 13.34 -1.99
N PHE A 96 2.51 12.49 -0.97
CA PHE A 96 1.58 11.40 -0.68
C PHE A 96 0.63 11.76 0.46
N VAL A 97 -0.66 11.92 0.14
CA VAL A 97 -1.73 12.41 1.03
C VAL A 97 -1.33 13.68 1.80
N HIS A 98 -2.25 14.24 2.57
CA HIS A 98 -2.05 15.42 3.43
C HIS A 98 -1.26 16.57 2.78
N SER A 99 -1.41 16.73 1.46
CA SER A 99 -0.57 17.57 0.62
C SER A 99 -1.21 18.90 0.28
N LEU A 100 -2.37 19.21 0.85
CA LEU A 100 -3.12 20.41 0.53
C LEU A 100 -2.26 21.66 0.71
N ASP A 101 -1.60 21.81 1.86
CA ASP A 101 -0.76 22.98 2.16
C ASP A 101 0.50 23.05 1.28
N GLN A 102 0.94 21.93 0.70
CA GLN A 102 2.06 21.90 -0.24
C GLN A 102 1.64 22.27 -1.67
N LEU A 103 0.37 22.04 -2.01
CA LEU A 103 -0.18 22.26 -3.35
C LEU A 103 -0.86 23.63 -3.48
N ILE A 104 -1.49 24.11 -2.41
CA ILE A 104 -2.25 25.36 -2.39
C ILE A 104 -1.75 26.23 -1.22
N PRO A 105 -1.14 27.39 -1.51
CA PRO A 105 -0.75 28.34 -0.48
C PRO A 105 -1.96 28.76 0.37
N ARG A 106 -1.75 28.87 1.68
CA ARG A 106 -2.80 29.21 2.66
C ARG A 106 -3.48 30.54 2.33
N GLU A 107 -2.74 31.50 1.79
CA GLU A 107 -3.25 32.82 1.41
C GLU A 107 -4.31 32.76 0.30
N ILE A 108 -4.25 31.72 -0.55
CA ILE A 108 -5.26 31.47 -1.59
C ILE A 108 -6.51 30.87 -0.95
N CYS A 109 -6.35 29.92 -0.02
CA CYS A 109 -7.45 29.32 0.73
C CYS A 109 -8.22 30.35 1.58
N GLU A 110 -7.52 31.32 2.19
CA GLU A 110 -8.14 32.39 2.97
C GLU A 110 -8.96 33.37 2.10
N LYS A 111 -8.54 33.58 0.85
CA LYS A 111 -9.24 34.46 -0.11
C LYS A 111 -10.37 33.75 -0.84
N GLN A 112 -10.35 32.42 -0.92
CA GLN A 112 -11.34 31.62 -1.64
C GLN A 112 -11.85 30.48 -0.74
N PRO A 113 -12.84 30.76 0.14
CA PRO A 113 -13.37 29.81 1.11
C PRO A 113 -13.87 28.48 0.49
N ASP A 114 -14.25 28.50 -0.78
CA ASP A 114 -14.69 27.32 -1.52
C ASP A 114 -13.60 26.26 -1.67
N PHE A 115 -12.32 26.65 -1.63
CA PHE A 115 -11.19 25.72 -1.67
C PHE A 115 -10.98 24.98 -0.36
N TRP A 116 -11.61 25.42 0.74
CA TRP A 116 -11.54 24.70 2.00
C TRP A 116 -12.30 23.37 1.88
N PRO A 117 -11.66 22.21 2.06
CA PRO A 117 -12.41 20.97 2.20
C PRO A 117 -13.38 21.14 3.36
N MET A 118 -14.65 20.74 3.17
CA MET A 118 -15.70 20.94 4.18
C MET A 118 -15.26 20.37 5.52
N VAL A 119 -15.02 21.26 6.48
CA VAL A 119 -14.91 20.91 7.89
C VAL A 119 -16.27 21.28 8.48
N SER A 120 -17.24 20.37 8.44
CA SER A 120 -18.53 20.60 9.09
C SER A 120 -18.32 20.62 10.60
N GLU A 121 -18.61 21.77 11.22
CA GLU A 121 -18.80 22.06 12.65
C GLU A 121 -17.67 21.72 13.64
N LEU A 122 -16.71 20.87 13.31
CA LEU A 122 -15.50 20.61 14.09
C LEU A 122 -14.37 21.42 13.51
N ALA A 123 -14.36 22.72 13.79
CA ALA A 123 -13.27 23.61 13.39
C ALA A 123 -11.93 22.94 13.69
N ALA A 124 -11.21 22.53 12.63
CA ALA A 124 -9.81 22.17 12.73
C ALA A 124 -9.05 23.48 13.00
N THR A 125 -9.12 23.92 14.24
CA THR A 125 -8.48 25.12 14.79
C THR A 125 -6.99 24.90 15.02
N SER A 126 -6.47 23.69 14.78
CA SER A 126 -5.04 23.42 14.85
C SER A 126 -4.34 23.81 13.56
N LYS A 127 -3.22 24.53 13.70
CA LYS A 127 -2.26 24.79 12.62
C LYS A 127 -1.66 23.49 12.02
N ASP A 128 -1.93 22.34 12.62
CA ASP A 128 -1.42 21.02 12.27
C ASP A 128 -2.48 20.09 11.64
N ALA A 129 -3.54 20.65 11.05
CA ALA A 129 -4.59 19.85 10.42
C ALA A 129 -4.05 19.13 9.17
N TYR A 130 -4.02 17.79 9.21
CA TYR A 130 -3.61 16.93 8.11
C TYR A 130 -4.66 16.91 6.99
N LEU A 131 -4.69 17.94 6.13
CA LEU A 131 -5.72 18.10 5.10
C LEU A 131 -5.35 17.36 3.80
N ILE A 132 -6.20 16.42 3.41
CA ILE A 132 -6.15 15.80 2.08
C ILE A 132 -7.00 16.64 1.14
N LEU A 133 -6.46 16.96 -0.04
CA LEU A 133 -7.26 17.59 -1.10
C LEU A 133 -8.32 16.60 -1.59
N CYS A 134 -9.57 16.77 -1.14
CA CYS A 134 -10.72 16.10 -1.74
C CYS A 134 -11.14 16.82 -3.01
N LEU A 135 -10.72 16.33 -4.18
CA LEU A 135 -11.11 16.85 -5.50
C LEU A 135 -12.63 16.77 -5.78
N LEU A 136 -13.40 16.06 -4.95
CA LEU A 136 -14.86 15.90 -5.09
C LEU A 136 -15.62 17.24 -5.08
N LYS A 137 -15.11 18.27 -4.40
CA LYS A 137 -15.75 19.59 -4.37
C LYS A 137 -15.73 20.30 -5.73
N TRP A 138 -14.71 20.03 -6.55
CA TRP A 138 -14.57 20.65 -7.87
C TRP A 138 -15.53 20.06 -8.92
N GLN A 139 -15.91 18.79 -8.78
CA GLN A 139 -16.93 18.19 -9.65
C GLN A 139 -18.36 18.61 -9.26
N LEU A 140 -18.66 18.76 -7.98
CA LEU A 140 -20.00 19.15 -7.53
C LEU A 140 -20.37 20.58 -7.98
N ASN A 141 -19.41 21.51 -7.98
CA ASN A 141 -19.65 22.88 -8.47
C ASN A 141 -19.79 22.99 -10.01
N ARG A 142 -19.50 21.92 -10.78
CA ARG A 142 -19.78 21.88 -12.23
C ARG A 142 -21.15 21.32 -12.57
N CYS A 143 -21.82 20.65 -11.64
CA CYS A 143 -23.16 20.10 -11.85
C CYS A 143 -24.29 21.01 -11.35
N GLY A 144 -23.96 22.22 -10.86
CA GLY A 144 -24.91 23.16 -10.25
C GLY A 144 -24.95 24.55 -10.90
N GLY A 145 -24.65 24.66 -12.19
CA GLY A 145 -24.75 25.93 -12.92
C GLY A 145 -25.52 25.76 -14.23
N GLY A 146 -26.74 26.33 -14.25
CA GLY A 146 -27.49 26.87 -15.42
C GLY A 146 -27.51 26.08 -16.71
#